data_AF-A0A286UV04-F1
#
_entry.id   AF-A0A286UV04-F1
#
_cell.length_a   1.000
_cell.length_b   1.000
_cell.length_c   1.000
_cell.angle_alpha   90.00
_cell.angle_beta   90.00
_cell.angle_gamma   90.00
#
_symmetry.space_group_name_H-M   'P 1'
#
loop_
_entity.id
_entity.type
_entity.pdbx_description
1 polymer ?
#
loop_
_entity_poly.entity_id
_entity_poly.type
_entity_poly.pdbx_seq_one_letter_code
_entity_poly.pdbx_strand_id
1 'polypeptide(L)'
;MSFSSESSKVTPPVVVMTIAGSDSSGGAGIQADLKTISALECYGTTAITALTAQNTSGVNAVFPADAEFVAKQISAVLEDMPVAAFKTGMLYDANIAQSVASTLKNFFNDSNRTIPPLVIDPVCVSTSGHRLLESDAISVLVNELFPLSTLITPNKTEAELLLKMIDSHGADPETQISEISSVRDAIKAAKKLSSSGSCDVLLKGGHLTTDTVTMRALLSSWKETNEDDVHIIWKETEPNMEILRVGNDINYNAQLVIDILFERKGNCTSIFVRERIDSKSTHGTGCTLSAAIACFLAKGFSTFESVKHASEYTYAGIQAAYPLGKGHGPLNHMHALAERILPLPSKQDQYPFVRALIRSNAEQWRKYVEHPFVIQLGKGTLPRECFVHFVKQDYQYLKYYARAYGMLIAKSRSFSTIAPSVDTLKNVLEESTKHREHCRLSFGISEEELETTPESAATAAYGASLLDAALHGDETKLIVTLAACLLGYGEVGLWLKSRASIQESGIVWKGNPYLKWMEDYSGPHYQDAVRIGLGILEDEARADPPSAKRFAEWKEAWNRCTLLETQFWDMAMNLS
;
A
#
# COMPACT_ATOMS: atom_id res chain seq x y z
N MET A 1 -11.19 11.10 30.21
CA MET A 1 -10.20 11.93 29.47
C MET A 1 -9.58 12.90 30.47
N SER A 2 -8.45 12.55 31.06
CA SER A 2 -7.64 13.46 31.87
C SER A 2 -6.47 13.90 31.01
N PHE A 3 -6.48 15.14 30.53
CA PHE A 3 -5.31 15.74 29.90
C PHE A 3 -4.31 16.06 31.02
N SER A 4 -3.29 15.23 31.18
CA SER A 4 -2.12 15.57 31.99
C SER A 4 -1.34 16.66 31.25
N SER A 5 -1.39 17.88 31.79
CA SER A 5 -0.65 19.04 31.29
C SER A 5 0.82 18.96 31.74
N GLU A 6 1.62 18.18 31.03
CA GLU A 6 3.03 18.52 30.87
C GLU A 6 3.14 19.31 29.57
N SER A 7 3.35 20.62 29.68
CA SER A 7 3.57 21.48 28.53
C SER A 7 4.92 21.12 27.88
N SER A 8 4.90 20.15 26.97
CA SER A 8 5.93 20.08 25.95
C SER A 8 5.90 21.43 25.23
N LYS A 9 7.05 22.10 25.12
CA LYS A 9 7.15 23.32 24.31
C LYS A 9 6.77 22.91 22.88
N VAL A 10 5.55 23.23 22.46
CA VAL A 10 5.09 22.98 21.10
C VAL A 10 5.97 23.83 20.20
N THR A 11 6.87 23.18 19.45
CA THR A 11 7.64 23.86 18.40
C THR A 11 6.61 24.41 17.41
N PRO A 12 6.66 25.71 17.06
CA PRO A 12 5.70 26.27 16.13
C PRO A 12 5.79 25.51 14.78
N PRO A 13 4.66 25.18 14.15
CA PRO A 13 4.65 24.46 12.89
C PRO A 13 5.36 25.27 11.79
N VAL A 14 6.08 24.59 10.89
CA VAL A 14 6.72 25.24 9.74
C VAL A 14 5.67 25.78 8.78
N VAL A 15 5.89 26.99 8.26
CA VAL A 15 4.92 27.66 7.38
C VAL A 15 5.14 27.22 5.93
N VAL A 16 4.10 26.74 5.27
CA VAL A 16 4.11 26.36 3.85
C VAL A 16 3.06 27.18 3.11
N MET A 17 3.49 27.87 2.06
CA MET A 17 2.60 28.69 1.25
C MET A 17 2.19 27.96 -0.03
N THR A 18 0.90 27.86 -0.30
CA THR A 18 0.38 27.42 -1.60
C THR A 18 -0.12 28.60 -2.43
N ILE A 19 0.20 28.59 -3.73
CA ILE A 19 -0.23 29.57 -4.73
C ILE A 19 -0.98 28.81 -5.82
N ALA A 20 -2.31 28.79 -5.74
CA ALA A 20 -3.13 27.90 -6.56
C ALA A 20 -4.59 28.38 -6.71
N GLY A 21 -5.30 27.77 -7.67
CA GLY A 21 -6.73 27.95 -7.83
C GLY A 21 -7.54 27.23 -6.74
N SER A 22 -8.73 27.75 -6.45
CA SER A 22 -9.70 27.17 -5.51
C SER A 22 -10.61 26.16 -6.20
N ASP A 23 -10.75 24.97 -5.62
CA ASP A 23 -11.77 23.96 -5.98
C ASP A 23 -12.94 24.04 -4.99
N SER A 24 -14.12 24.44 -5.48
CA SER A 24 -15.33 24.59 -4.65
C SER A 24 -15.79 23.29 -3.95
N SER A 25 -15.44 22.11 -4.46
CA SER A 25 -15.74 20.84 -3.79
C SER A 25 -14.74 20.45 -2.71
N GLY A 26 -13.61 21.15 -2.66
CA GLY A 26 -12.53 20.91 -1.71
C GLY A 26 -11.75 19.63 -1.96
N GLY A 27 -11.83 19.04 -3.14
CA GLY A 27 -11.13 17.80 -3.48
C GLY A 27 -9.73 18.00 -4.05
N ALA A 28 -9.50 19.12 -4.72
CA ALA A 28 -8.24 19.54 -5.32
C ALA A 28 -7.91 21.01 -4.96
N GLY A 29 -7.00 21.62 -5.73
CA GLY A 29 -6.67 23.03 -5.61
C GLY A 29 -6.16 23.42 -4.23
N ILE A 30 -6.37 24.67 -3.87
CA ILE A 30 -5.87 25.23 -2.62
C ILE A 30 -6.46 24.55 -1.37
N GLN A 31 -7.67 24.01 -1.47
CA GLN A 31 -8.31 23.25 -0.38
C GLN A 31 -7.60 21.92 -0.14
N ALA A 32 -7.23 21.18 -1.18
CA ALA A 32 -6.44 19.95 -1.04
C ALA A 32 -5.04 20.25 -0.47
N ASP A 33 -4.45 21.36 -0.90
CA ASP A 33 -3.16 21.82 -0.39
C ASP A 33 -3.23 22.11 1.10
N LEU A 34 -4.18 22.95 1.55
CA LEU A 34 -4.33 23.28 2.97
C LEU A 34 -4.67 22.07 3.84
N LYS A 35 -5.51 21.15 3.34
CA LYS A 35 -5.81 19.89 4.03
C LYS A 35 -4.54 19.05 4.22
N THR A 36 -3.74 18.93 3.18
CA THR A 36 -2.48 18.18 3.21
C THR A 36 -1.46 18.82 4.14
N ILE A 37 -1.29 20.14 4.03
CA ILE A 37 -0.38 20.91 4.88
C ILE A 37 -0.77 20.74 6.36
N SER A 38 -2.06 20.81 6.67
CA SER A 38 -2.56 20.63 8.04
C SER A 38 -2.38 19.18 8.53
N ALA A 39 -2.67 18.19 7.69
CA ALA A 39 -2.52 16.77 8.03
C ALA A 39 -1.06 16.35 8.26
N LEU A 40 -0.12 17.09 7.68
CA LEU A 40 1.31 16.93 7.88
C LEU A 40 1.87 17.90 8.93
N GLU A 41 1.04 18.47 9.80
CA GLU A 41 1.46 19.30 10.95
C GLU A 41 2.28 20.55 10.54
N CYS A 42 2.03 21.09 9.35
CA CYS A 42 2.56 22.36 8.89
C CYS A 42 1.47 23.44 8.97
N TYR A 43 1.87 24.72 8.98
CA TYR A 43 0.94 25.85 8.92
C TYR A 43 0.76 26.29 7.46
N GLY A 44 -0.46 26.21 6.94
CA GLY A 44 -0.76 26.55 5.55
C GLY A 44 -1.15 28.00 5.35
N THR A 45 -0.49 28.66 4.39
CA THR A 45 -0.86 30.00 3.90
C THR A 45 -1.16 29.95 2.40
N THR A 46 -1.85 30.97 1.88
CA THR A 46 -2.44 30.92 0.54
C THR A 46 -2.29 32.22 -0.24
N ALA A 47 -2.07 32.10 -1.55
CA ALA A 47 -2.45 33.11 -2.54
C ALA A 47 -3.34 32.45 -3.61
N ILE A 48 -4.56 32.96 -3.78
CA ILE A 48 -5.55 32.38 -4.69
C ILE A 48 -5.37 32.99 -6.08
N THR A 49 -5.13 32.15 -7.08
CA THR A 49 -4.93 32.56 -8.49
C THR A 49 -6.21 32.58 -9.30
N ALA A 50 -7.17 31.71 -8.96
CA ALA A 50 -8.47 31.65 -9.61
C ALA A 50 -9.51 31.01 -8.68
N LEU A 51 -10.76 31.43 -8.80
CA LEU A 51 -11.90 30.74 -8.22
C LEU A 51 -12.53 29.82 -9.27
N THR A 52 -12.83 28.58 -8.92
CA THR A 52 -13.55 27.69 -9.82
C THR A 52 -14.89 27.29 -9.24
N ALA A 53 -15.95 27.33 -10.06
CA ALA A 53 -17.18 26.60 -9.81
C ALA A 53 -16.95 25.16 -10.28
N GLN A 54 -16.43 24.32 -9.39
CA GLN A 54 -15.99 22.96 -9.68
C GLN A 54 -16.58 21.97 -8.67
N ASN A 55 -16.85 20.75 -9.14
CA ASN A 55 -17.17 19.61 -8.29
C ASN A 55 -16.62 18.29 -8.84
N THR A 56 -16.98 17.17 -8.21
CA THR A 56 -16.53 15.81 -8.60
C THR A 56 -16.86 15.44 -10.05
N SER A 57 -17.80 16.12 -10.69
CA SER A 57 -18.23 15.87 -12.07
C SER A 57 -17.52 16.76 -13.10
N GLY A 58 -16.80 17.79 -12.68
CA GLY A 58 -16.01 18.66 -13.56
C GLY A 58 -16.02 20.13 -13.17
N VAL A 59 -15.47 20.96 -14.06
CA VAL A 59 -15.38 22.42 -13.94
C VAL A 59 -16.49 23.08 -14.74
N ASN A 60 -17.30 23.92 -14.09
CA ASN A 60 -18.39 24.66 -14.73
C ASN A 60 -18.00 26.09 -15.12
N ALA A 61 -17.15 26.75 -14.33
CA ALA A 61 -16.66 28.09 -14.60
C ALA A 61 -15.32 28.34 -13.88
N VAL A 62 -14.52 29.24 -14.44
CA VAL A 62 -13.27 29.74 -13.87
C VAL A 62 -13.33 31.25 -13.83
N PHE A 63 -13.02 31.85 -12.68
CA PHE A 63 -12.92 33.28 -12.48
C PHE A 63 -11.50 33.62 -12.01
N PRO A 64 -10.62 34.12 -12.91
CA PRO A 64 -9.25 34.43 -12.56
C PRO A 64 -9.16 35.60 -11.58
N ALA A 65 -8.18 35.55 -10.68
CA ALA A 65 -7.82 36.69 -9.85
C ALA A 65 -7.01 37.70 -10.66
N ASP A 66 -7.06 38.96 -10.25
CA ASP A 66 -6.18 39.99 -10.80
C ASP A 66 -4.72 39.70 -10.42
N ALA A 67 -3.80 39.80 -11.39
CA ALA A 67 -2.39 39.44 -11.21
C ALA A 67 -1.68 40.34 -10.18
N GLU A 68 -2.04 41.63 -10.10
CA GLU A 68 -1.51 42.56 -9.09
C GLU A 68 -2.03 42.17 -7.69
N PHE A 69 -3.28 41.73 -7.60
CA PHE A 69 -3.85 41.23 -6.35
C PHE A 69 -3.23 39.90 -5.90
N VAL A 70 -2.85 39.02 -6.83
CA VAL A 70 -2.06 37.81 -6.50
C VAL A 70 -0.71 38.20 -5.89
N ALA A 71 0.00 39.17 -6.47
CA ALA A 71 1.25 39.69 -5.91
C ALA A 71 1.04 40.25 -4.48
N LYS A 72 -0.02 41.05 -4.26
CA LYS A 72 -0.35 41.59 -2.94
C LYS A 72 -0.61 40.50 -1.90
N GLN A 73 -1.29 39.40 -2.27
CA GLN A 73 -1.49 38.25 -1.38
C GLN A 73 -0.15 37.61 -0.98
N ILE A 74 0.77 37.44 -1.94
CA ILE A 74 2.10 36.85 -1.69
C ILE A 74 2.93 37.75 -0.78
N SER A 75 3.04 39.05 -1.10
CA SER A 75 3.80 40.00 -0.30
C SER A 75 3.28 40.10 1.14
N ALA A 76 1.95 40.18 1.32
CA ALA A 76 1.36 40.28 2.65
C ALA A 76 1.72 39.10 3.57
N VAL A 77 1.84 37.89 3.02
CA VAL A 77 2.27 36.71 3.79
C VAL A 77 3.78 36.74 4.04
N LEU A 78 4.59 37.07 3.04
CA LEU A 78 6.06 37.03 3.16
C LEU A 78 6.64 38.13 4.05
N GLU A 79 5.96 39.27 4.14
CA GLU A 79 6.34 40.37 5.03
C GLU A 79 6.11 40.04 6.51
N ASP A 80 5.19 39.12 6.83
CA ASP A 80 4.78 38.79 8.20
C ASP A 80 5.27 37.40 8.66
N MET A 81 5.28 36.41 7.77
CA MET A 81 5.44 34.99 8.12
C MET A 81 6.72 34.36 7.56
N PRO A 82 7.42 33.50 8.33
CA PRO A 82 8.62 32.81 7.87
C PRO A 82 8.28 31.60 7.00
N VAL A 83 7.82 31.85 5.77
CA VAL A 83 7.51 30.78 4.80
C VAL A 83 8.76 29.93 4.53
N ALA A 84 8.66 28.63 4.83
CA ALA A 84 9.74 27.65 4.76
C ALA A 84 9.70 26.81 3.48
N ALA A 85 8.58 26.76 2.76
CA ALA A 85 8.48 26.22 1.40
C ALA A 85 7.27 26.79 0.66
N PHE A 86 7.33 26.73 -0.66
CA PHE A 86 6.25 27.12 -1.56
C PHE A 86 5.77 25.93 -2.38
N LYS A 87 4.48 25.94 -2.70
CA LYS A 87 3.87 25.08 -3.69
C LYS A 87 3.07 25.92 -4.67
N THR A 88 3.24 25.71 -5.97
CA THR A 88 2.33 26.27 -6.99
C THR A 88 1.42 25.19 -7.57
N GLY A 89 0.17 25.56 -7.84
CA GLY A 89 -0.80 24.73 -8.58
C GLY A 89 -1.22 25.42 -9.87
N MET A 90 -2.53 25.38 -10.16
CA MET A 90 -3.11 26.11 -11.30
C MET A 90 -2.79 27.61 -11.22
N LEU A 91 -2.08 28.15 -12.21
CA LEU A 91 -1.77 29.58 -12.35
C LEU A 91 -2.65 30.29 -13.39
N TYR A 92 -3.50 29.55 -14.11
CA TYR A 92 -4.44 30.05 -15.12
C TYR A 92 -3.80 30.63 -16.39
N ASP A 93 -3.13 31.78 -16.32
CA ASP A 93 -2.61 32.50 -17.49
C ASP A 93 -1.16 33.00 -17.30
N ALA A 94 -0.59 33.58 -18.38
CA ALA A 94 0.77 34.10 -18.38
C ALA A 94 0.96 35.29 -17.43
N ASN A 95 -0.05 36.15 -17.26
CA ASN A 95 0.05 37.34 -16.40
C ASN A 95 0.19 36.96 -14.93
N ILE A 96 -0.64 36.00 -14.46
CA ILE A 96 -0.56 35.49 -13.11
C ILE A 96 0.75 34.72 -12.91
N ALA A 97 1.14 33.85 -13.85
CA ALA A 97 2.40 33.11 -13.76
C ALA A 97 3.61 34.04 -13.64
N GLN A 98 3.64 35.11 -14.44
CA GLN A 98 4.72 36.10 -14.42
C GLN A 98 4.68 36.95 -13.14
N SER A 99 3.49 37.32 -12.66
CA SER A 99 3.32 38.02 -11.38
C SER A 99 3.86 37.19 -10.22
N VAL A 100 3.58 35.87 -10.18
CA VAL A 100 4.14 34.97 -9.16
C VAL A 100 5.67 34.90 -9.26
N ALA A 101 6.21 34.65 -10.46
CA ALA A 101 7.66 34.53 -10.66
C ALA A 101 8.41 35.81 -10.27
N SER A 102 7.92 36.96 -10.74
CA SER A 102 8.52 38.27 -10.46
C SER A 102 8.41 38.66 -8.98
N THR A 103 7.27 38.42 -8.34
CA THR A 103 7.08 38.73 -6.91
C THR A 103 8.04 37.93 -6.03
N LEU A 104 8.15 36.61 -6.25
CA LEU A 104 9.08 35.77 -5.51
C LEU A 104 10.54 36.20 -5.76
N LYS A 105 10.91 36.39 -7.03
CA LYS A 105 12.27 36.79 -7.39
C LYS A 105 12.66 38.13 -6.77
N ASN A 106 11.79 39.15 -6.86
CA ASN A 106 12.06 40.48 -6.34
C ASN A 106 12.17 40.47 -4.81
N PHE A 107 11.19 39.85 -4.11
CA PHE A 107 11.19 39.82 -2.65
C PHE A 107 12.46 39.20 -2.06
N PHE A 108 12.92 38.07 -2.61
CA PHE A 108 14.10 37.36 -2.12
C PHE A 108 15.42 38.01 -2.55
N ASN A 109 15.47 38.64 -3.73
CA ASN A 109 16.61 39.45 -4.13
C ASN A 109 16.76 40.69 -3.25
N ASP A 110 15.68 41.45 -3.02
CA ASP A 110 15.68 42.69 -2.23
C ASP A 110 16.03 42.42 -0.77
N SER A 111 15.62 41.27 -0.24
CA SER A 111 15.95 40.84 1.13
C SER A 111 17.31 40.11 1.23
N ASN A 112 18.03 39.92 0.12
CA ASN A 112 19.29 39.16 0.04
C ASN A 112 19.18 37.76 0.70
N ARG A 113 18.05 37.08 0.46
CA ARG A 113 17.72 35.75 1.00
C ARG A 113 17.57 34.76 -0.14
N THR A 114 17.95 33.51 0.10
CA THR A 114 17.65 32.43 -0.83
C THR A 114 16.15 32.13 -0.80
N ILE A 115 15.54 31.92 -1.97
CA ILE A 115 14.16 31.45 -2.08
C ILE A 115 14.08 30.06 -1.39
N PRO A 116 13.18 29.88 -0.40
CA PRO A 116 12.85 28.56 0.15
C PRO A 116 12.46 27.54 -0.93
N PRO A 117 12.48 26.24 -0.62
CA PRO A 117 12.12 25.22 -1.59
C PRO A 117 10.77 25.49 -2.28
N LEU A 118 10.77 25.47 -3.61
CA LEU A 118 9.60 25.74 -4.45
C LEU A 118 9.24 24.49 -5.25
N VAL A 119 8.08 23.90 -4.94
CA VAL A 119 7.51 22.77 -5.66
C VAL A 119 6.48 23.27 -6.67
N ILE A 120 6.66 22.95 -7.94
CA ILE A 120 5.72 23.36 -9.00
C ILE A 120 4.93 22.15 -9.48
N ASP A 121 3.61 22.22 -9.36
CA ASP A 121 2.67 21.31 -10.03
C ASP A 121 2.15 22.01 -11.29
N PRO A 122 2.67 21.69 -12.49
CA PRO A 122 2.34 22.40 -13.73
C PRO A 122 0.96 21.97 -14.25
N VAL A 123 -0.09 22.36 -13.53
CA VAL A 123 -1.48 21.97 -13.79
C VAL A 123 -1.96 22.58 -15.11
N CYS A 124 -1.95 21.78 -16.18
CA CYS A 124 -2.38 22.23 -17.51
C CYS A 124 -3.86 21.88 -17.78
N VAL A 125 -4.33 20.74 -17.30
CA VAL A 125 -5.65 20.17 -17.60
C VAL A 125 -6.24 19.54 -16.33
N SER A 126 -7.53 19.74 -16.10
CA SER A 126 -8.27 19.09 -15.00
C SER A 126 -8.40 17.58 -15.23
N THR A 127 -8.67 16.82 -14.17
CA THR A 127 -9.01 15.38 -14.27
C THR A 127 -10.23 15.11 -15.16
N SER A 128 -11.13 16.09 -15.32
CA SER A 128 -12.27 16.06 -16.23
C SER A 128 -11.96 16.48 -17.68
N GLY A 129 -10.72 16.80 -18.01
CA GLY A 129 -10.29 17.20 -19.36
C GLY A 129 -10.44 18.70 -19.70
N HIS A 130 -11.00 19.51 -18.79
CA HIS A 130 -11.07 20.97 -18.97
C HIS A 130 -9.66 21.58 -18.92
N ARG A 131 -9.30 22.42 -19.90
CA ARG A 131 -8.03 23.16 -19.91
C ARG A 131 -8.01 24.18 -18.77
N LEU A 132 -6.95 24.20 -17.97
CA LEU A 132 -6.80 25.06 -16.79
C LEU A 132 -5.63 26.04 -16.91
N LEU A 133 -4.77 25.84 -17.91
CA LEU A 133 -3.67 26.72 -18.24
C LEU A 133 -3.78 27.17 -19.69
N GLU A 134 -3.72 28.48 -19.92
CA GLU A 134 -3.63 29.03 -21.27
C GLU A 134 -2.25 28.75 -21.90
N SER A 135 -2.22 28.63 -23.23
CA SER A 135 -1.01 28.16 -23.94
C SER A 135 0.18 29.11 -23.83
N ASP A 136 -0.09 30.40 -23.65
CA ASP A 136 0.93 31.43 -23.45
C ASP A 136 1.66 31.30 -22.10
N ALA A 137 0.98 30.81 -21.06
CA ALA A 137 1.53 30.65 -19.73
C ALA A 137 2.64 29.59 -19.64
N ILE A 138 2.64 28.59 -20.53
CA ILE A 138 3.66 27.52 -20.55
C ILE A 138 5.06 28.12 -20.75
N SER A 139 5.18 29.13 -21.60
CA SER A 139 6.45 29.81 -21.86
C SER A 139 7.00 30.48 -20.60
N VAL A 140 6.13 31.11 -19.81
CA VAL A 140 6.47 31.77 -18.55
C VAL A 140 6.87 30.75 -17.50
N LEU A 141 6.16 29.62 -17.41
CA LEU A 141 6.54 28.53 -16.50
C LEU A 141 7.97 28.05 -16.76
N VAL A 142 8.30 27.76 -18.02
CA VAL A 142 9.62 27.23 -18.40
C VAL A 142 10.72 28.26 -18.23
N ASN A 143 10.50 29.50 -18.67
CA ASN A 143 11.56 30.51 -18.76
C ASN A 143 11.74 31.32 -17.47
N GLU A 144 10.69 31.49 -16.67
CA GLU A 144 10.70 32.39 -15.51
C GLU A 144 10.51 31.65 -14.18
N LEU A 145 9.63 30.64 -14.12
CA LEU A 145 9.27 30.00 -12.85
C LEU A 145 10.10 28.74 -12.55
N PHE A 146 10.32 27.85 -13.52
CA PHE A 146 11.13 26.64 -13.36
C PHE A 146 12.57 26.93 -12.89
N PRO A 147 13.25 28.00 -13.36
CA PRO A 147 14.58 28.35 -12.85
C PRO A 147 14.62 28.71 -11.36
N LEU A 148 13.47 29.05 -10.76
CA LEU A 148 13.34 29.32 -9.32
C LEU A 148 12.99 28.06 -8.52
N SER A 149 12.62 26.96 -9.20
CA SER A 149 12.05 25.78 -8.57
C SER A 149 13.10 24.83 -8.02
N THR A 150 12.73 24.14 -6.95
CA THR A 150 13.48 22.99 -6.43
C THR A 150 13.07 21.73 -7.18
N LEU A 151 11.76 21.52 -7.35
CA LEU A 151 11.18 20.34 -7.98
C LEU A 151 9.97 20.72 -8.82
N ILE A 152 9.90 20.20 -10.04
CA ILE A 152 8.66 20.18 -10.83
C ILE A 152 8.03 18.79 -10.80
N THR A 153 6.70 18.73 -10.80
CA THR A 153 5.96 17.46 -10.64
C THR A 153 4.99 17.18 -11.80
N PRO A 154 5.40 17.20 -13.09
CA PRO A 154 4.48 16.97 -14.21
C PRO A 154 3.97 15.52 -14.26
N ASN A 155 2.71 15.32 -14.65
CA ASN A 155 2.22 14.01 -15.09
C ASN A 155 2.67 13.71 -16.54
N LYS A 156 2.40 12.49 -17.06
CA LYS A 156 2.73 12.09 -18.44
C LYS A 156 2.32 13.14 -19.49
N THR A 157 1.04 13.54 -19.49
CA THR A 157 0.49 14.46 -20.49
C THR A 157 1.06 15.87 -20.35
N GLU A 158 1.27 16.35 -19.11
CA GLU A 158 1.91 17.63 -18.82
C GLU A 158 3.37 17.64 -19.29
N ALA A 159 4.11 16.55 -19.07
CA ALA A 159 5.50 16.41 -19.51
C ALA A 159 5.62 16.42 -21.03
N GLU A 160 4.75 15.68 -21.74
CA GLU A 160 4.71 15.69 -23.21
C GLU A 160 4.41 17.08 -23.77
N LEU A 161 3.50 17.82 -23.14
CA LEU A 161 3.18 19.20 -23.51
C LEU A 161 4.39 20.14 -23.30
N LEU A 162 5.05 20.04 -22.14
CA LEU A 162 6.24 20.84 -21.81
C LEU A 162 7.40 20.55 -22.77
N LEU A 163 7.66 19.27 -23.06
CA LEU A 163 8.72 18.85 -23.98
C LEU A 163 8.50 19.36 -25.40
N LYS A 164 7.26 19.31 -25.91
CA LYS A 164 6.93 19.88 -27.24
C LYS A 164 7.26 21.38 -27.31
N MET A 165 7.02 22.12 -26.23
CA MET A 165 7.33 23.55 -26.16
C MET A 165 8.84 23.81 -26.14
N ILE A 166 9.58 23.05 -25.32
CA ILE A 166 11.05 23.11 -25.27
C ILE A 166 11.66 22.81 -26.64
N ASP A 167 11.14 21.80 -27.34
CA ASP A 167 11.67 21.36 -28.64
C ASP A 167 11.38 22.33 -29.79
N SER A 168 10.31 23.13 -29.66
CA SER A 168 9.94 24.18 -30.63
C SER A 168 10.98 25.30 -30.73
N HIS A 169 11.93 25.38 -29.78
CA HIS A 169 13.00 26.38 -29.73
C HIS A 169 14.37 25.88 -30.20
N GLY A 170 14.43 24.77 -30.96
CA GLY A 170 15.65 24.36 -31.70
C GLY A 170 16.33 23.08 -31.20
N ALA A 171 15.56 22.08 -30.78
CA ALA A 171 16.11 20.78 -30.40
C ALA A 171 16.53 19.93 -31.62
N ASP A 172 17.55 19.09 -31.43
CA ASP A 172 17.96 18.05 -32.37
C ASP A 172 16.81 17.04 -32.58
N PRO A 173 16.36 16.79 -33.84
CA PRO A 173 15.32 15.81 -34.15
C PRO A 173 15.53 14.42 -33.52
N GLU A 174 16.78 13.99 -33.32
CA GLU A 174 17.10 12.68 -32.71
C GLU A 174 16.84 12.64 -31.19
N THR A 175 16.70 13.80 -30.53
CA THR A 175 16.46 13.91 -29.09
C THR A 175 15.00 14.26 -28.74
N GLN A 176 14.13 14.40 -29.74
CA GLN A 176 12.72 14.71 -29.54
C GLN A 176 11.96 13.53 -28.93
N ILE A 177 11.11 13.84 -27.94
CA ILE A 177 10.23 12.86 -27.31
C ILE A 177 8.81 13.32 -27.60
N SER A 178 8.17 12.68 -28.58
CA SER A 178 6.80 12.99 -28.99
C SER A 178 5.75 12.36 -28.06
N GLU A 179 6.06 11.19 -27.52
CA GLU A 179 5.22 10.41 -26.60
C GLU A 179 6.08 9.64 -25.59
N ILE A 180 5.61 9.57 -24.34
CA ILE A 180 6.25 8.77 -23.29
C ILE A 180 5.55 7.40 -23.22
N SER A 181 6.12 6.40 -23.90
CA SER A 181 5.51 5.07 -24.04
C SER A 181 6.12 3.99 -23.14
N SER A 182 7.34 4.21 -22.65
CA SER A 182 8.10 3.26 -21.84
C SER A 182 8.74 3.91 -20.61
N VAL A 183 9.19 3.09 -19.66
CA VAL A 183 9.97 3.55 -18.49
C VAL A 183 11.25 4.25 -18.94
N ARG A 184 11.91 3.75 -20.00
CA ARG A 184 13.12 4.37 -20.55
C ARG A 184 12.84 5.75 -21.16
N ASP A 185 11.72 5.92 -21.86
CA ASP A 185 11.31 7.23 -22.39
C ASP A 185 11.00 8.21 -21.26
N ALA A 186 10.36 7.72 -20.20
CA ALA A 186 10.03 8.51 -19.02
C ALA A 186 11.28 9.03 -18.29
N ILE A 187 12.34 8.20 -18.18
CA ILE A 187 13.65 8.63 -17.65
C ILE A 187 14.26 9.71 -18.54
N LYS A 188 14.28 9.50 -19.86
CA LYS A 188 14.82 10.48 -20.82
C LYS A 188 14.05 11.81 -20.74
N ALA A 189 12.73 11.75 -20.65
CA ALA A 189 11.85 12.90 -20.50
C ALA A 189 12.17 13.69 -19.22
N ALA A 190 12.31 13.01 -18.07
CA ALA A 190 12.66 13.65 -16.81
C ALA A 190 14.04 14.36 -16.88
N LYS A 191 15.05 13.70 -17.46
CA LYS A 191 16.38 14.28 -17.67
C LYS A 191 16.36 15.52 -18.58
N LYS A 192 15.59 15.45 -19.66
CA LYS A 192 15.44 16.57 -20.61
C LYS A 192 14.73 17.76 -19.98
N LEU A 193 13.62 17.53 -19.27
CA LEU A 193 12.90 18.57 -18.53
C LEU A 193 13.79 19.25 -17.48
N SER A 194 14.57 18.46 -16.74
CA SER A 194 15.50 18.97 -15.73
C SER A 194 16.58 19.86 -16.35
N SER A 195 17.06 19.51 -17.54
CA SER A 195 18.08 20.28 -18.26
C SER A 195 17.57 21.66 -18.70
N SER A 196 16.30 21.75 -19.11
CA SER A 196 15.68 23.01 -19.53
C SER A 196 15.28 23.92 -18.36
N GLY A 197 14.84 23.35 -17.24
CA GLY A 197 14.37 24.09 -16.07
C GLY A 197 15.40 24.29 -14.95
N SER A 198 16.56 23.63 -15.02
CA SER A 198 17.59 23.60 -13.96
C SER A 198 17.12 23.11 -12.58
N CYS A 199 16.10 22.27 -12.53
CA CYS A 199 15.46 21.75 -11.31
C CYS A 199 15.38 20.22 -11.28
N ASP A 200 15.08 19.66 -10.13
CA ASP A 200 14.73 18.23 -10.03
C ASP A 200 13.36 17.99 -10.68
N VAL A 201 13.11 16.77 -11.16
CA VAL A 201 11.86 16.42 -11.85
C VAL A 201 11.26 15.15 -11.27
N LEU A 202 10.01 15.22 -10.81
CA LEU A 202 9.18 14.05 -10.52
C LEU A 202 8.15 13.87 -11.62
N LEU A 203 8.41 12.95 -12.55
CA LEU A 203 7.46 12.54 -13.57
C LEU A 203 6.45 11.57 -12.96
N LYS A 204 5.21 12.04 -12.78
CA LYS A 204 4.11 11.28 -12.16
C LYS A 204 3.50 10.30 -13.16
N GLY A 205 3.41 9.03 -12.77
CA GLY A 205 3.01 7.93 -13.63
C GLY A 205 1.59 7.45 -13.51
N GLY A 206 0.64 8.25 -13.01
CA GLY A 206 -0.78 7.84 -12.98
C GLY A 206 -1.30 7.22 -14.30
N HIS A 207 -0.68 7.55 -15.44
CA HIS A 207 -0.91 6.96 -16.77
C HIS A 207 0.27 6.13 -17.33
N LEU A 208 1.43 6.11 -16.68
CA LEU A 208 2.55 5.22 -16.97
C LEU A 208 2.35 3.92 -16.21
N THR A 209 1.61 3.01 -16.84
CA THR A 209 1.36 1.69 -16.27
C THR A 209 2.15 0.61 -16.96
N THR A 210 2.57 -0.37 -16.18
CA THR A 210 3.27 -1.57 -16.64
C THR A 210 2.72 -2.77 -15.86
N ASP A 211 3.21 -3.96 -16.13
CA ASP A 211 2.91 -5.17 -15.36
C ASP A 211 4.18 -5.71 -14.66
N THR A 212 3.96 -6.58 -13.68
CA THR A 212 5.02 -7.21 -12.89
C THR A 212 6.04 -7.97 -13.74
N VAL A 213 5.62 -8.63 -14.82
CA VAL A 213 6.51 -9.41 -15.69
C VAL A 213 7.43 -8.48 -16.47
N THR A 214 6.85 -7.47 -17.11
CA THR A 214 7.57 -6.43 -17.85
C THR A 214 8.57 -5.69 -16.96
N MET A 215 8.20 -5.37 -15.71
CA MET A 215 9.13 -4.75 -14.76
C MET A 215 10.28 -5.66 -14.35
N ARG A 216 10.02 -6.95 -14.11
CA ARG A 216 11.10 -7.90 -13.82
C ARG A 216 12.05 -8.08 -15.00
N ALA A 217 11.53 -8.14 -16.22
CA ALA A 217 12.36 -8.20 -17.42
C ALA A 217 13.25 -6.94 -17.56
N LEU A 218 12.68 -5.76 -17.30
CA LEU A 218 13.44 -4.50 -17.30
C LEU A 218 14.55 -4.51 -16.23
N LEU A 219 14.23 -4.94 -15.00
CA LEU A 219 15.19 -5.07 -13.90
C LEU A 219 16.36 -5.99 -14.26
N SER A 220 16.08 -7.14 -14.87
CA SER A 220 17.12 -8.07 -15.33
C SER A 220 18.02 -7.42 -16.38
N SER A 221 17.43 -6.71 -17.35
CA SER A 221 18.20 -6.00 -18.40
C SER A 221 19.13 -4.91 -17.84
N TRP A 222 18.74 -4.26 -16.74
CA TRP A 222 19.55 -3.22 -16.09
C TRP A 222 20.71 -3.77 -15.28
N LYS A 223 20.54 -4.94 -14.66
CA LYS A 223 21.64 -5.66 -14.00
C LYS A 223 22.73 -6.10 -15.00
N GLU A 224 22.36 -6.38 -16.23
CA GLU A 224 23.31 -6.79 -17.29
C GLU A 224 24.04 -5.61 -17.94
N THR A 225 23.43 -4.41 -17.93
CA THR A 225 23.94 -3.23 -18.64
C THR A 225 24.71 -2.24 -17.76
N ASN A 226 24.84 -2.48 -16.45
CA ASN A 226 25.53 -1.61 -15.49
C ASN A 226 25.04 -0.15 -15.58
N GLU A 227 23.72 0.05 -15.68
CA GLU A 227 23.09 1.38 -15.53
C GLU A 227 23.14 1.79 -14.04
N ASP A 228 24.34 2.12 -13.55
CA ASP A 228 24.69 2.30 -12.12
C ASP A 228 23.97 3.49 -11.42
N ASP A 229 23.26 4.34 -12.17
CA ASP A 229 22.62 5.59 -11.70
C ASP A 229 21.08 5.48 -11.50
N VAL A 230 20.50 4.28 -11.61
CA VAL A 230 19.05 4.04 -11.45
C VAL A 230 18.75 3.24 -10.19
N HIS A 231 18.11 3.87 -9.20
CA HIS A 231 17.63 3.22 -7.98
C HIS A 231 16.16 2.87 -8.08
N ILE A 232 15.80 1.64 -7.69
CA ILE A 232 14.42 1.15 -7.83
C ILE A 232 13.87 0.85 -6.45
N ILE A 233 12.77 1.53 -6.14
CA ILE A 233 12.04 1.42 -4.89
C ILE A 233 10.77 0.65 -5.21
N TRP A 234 10.87 -0.68 -5.11
CA TRP A 234 9.75 -1.59 -5.29
C TRP A 234 9.59 -2.48 -4.07
N LYS A 235 8.46 -2.38 -3.38
CA LYS A 235 8.02 -3.39 -2.42
C LYS A 235 7.21 -4.41 -3.21
N GLU A 236 7.79 -5.57 -3.53
CA GLU A 236 7.07 -6.64 -4.23
C GLU A 236 5.81 -7.06 -3.45
N THR A 237 4.81 -7.58 -4.17
CA THR A 237 3.69 -8.34 -3.58
C THR A 237 4.25 -9.35 -2.59
N GLU A 238 3.78 -9.31 -1.35
CA GLU A 238 4.35 -10.13 -0.29
C GLU A 238 4.24 -11.62 -0.64
N PRO A 239 5.36 -12.37 -0.64
CA PRO A 239 5.32 -13.81 -0.84
C PRO A 239 4.58 -14.46 0.34
N ASN A 240 3.99 -15.64 0.11
CA ASN A 240 3.34 -16.44 1.16
C ASN A 240 2.04 -15.83 1.71
N MET A 241 1.22 -15.24 0.84
CA MET A 241 -0.10 -14.69 1.19
C MET A 241 -1.11 -14.97 0.09
N GLU A 242 -1.01 -16.14 -0.54
CA GLU A 242 -1.90 -16.63 -1.59
C GLU A 242 -3.37 -16.66 -1.10
N ILE A 243 -3.61 -16.98 0.17
CA ILE A 243 -4.94 -16.95 0.82
C ILE A 243 -5.61 -15.57 0.78
N LEU A 244 -4.83 -14.48 0.72
CA LEU A 244 -5.37 -13.13 0.66
C LEU A 244 -5.82 -12.74 -0.75
N ARG A 245 -5.63 -13.62 -1.74
CA ARG A 245 -5.93 -13.39 -3.17
C ARG A 245 -7.20 -14.11 -3.64
N VAL A 246 -7.90 -14.82 -2.75
CA VAL A 246 -9.01 -15.73 -3.10
C VAL A 246 -10.18 -14.95 -3.72
N GLY A 247 -10.53 -15.29 -4.97
CA GLY A 247 -11.64 -14.71 -5.75
C GLY A 247 -11.19 -13.87 -6.94
N ASN A 248 -9.92 -13.48 -7.00
CA ASN A 248 -9.30 -12.96 -8.21
C ASN A 248 -8.46 -14.09 -8.81
N ASP A 249 -8.59 -14.35 -10.11
CA ASP A 249 -7.58 -15.13 -10.85
C ASP A 249 -6.20 -14.65 -10.39
N ILE A 250 -5.28 -15.57 -10.12
CA ILE A 250 -3.91 -15.25 -9.74
C ILE A 250 -3.30 -14.45 -10.90
N ASN A 251 -3.51 -13.14 -10.86
CA ASN A 251 -3.09 -12.26 -11.92
C ASN A 251 -1.64 -11.93 -11.62
N TYR A 252 -0.75 -12.77 -12.14
CA TYR A 252 0.69 -12.51 -12.16
C TYR A 252 1.02 -11.20 -12.89
N ASN A 253 0.05 -10.57 -13.58
CA ASN A 253 0.13 -9.27 -14.23
C ASN A 253 -0.64 -8.19 -13.44
N ALA A 254 -0.31 -7.98 -12.17
CA ALA A 254 -0.79 -6.81 -11.44
C ALA A 254 -0.35 -5.53 -12.19
N GLN A 255 -1.28 -4.62 -12.45
CA GLN A 255 -0.95 -3.34 -13.07
C GLN A 255 -0.21 -2.48 -12.06
N LEU A 256 0.97 -2.00 -12.43
CA LEU A 256 1.84 -1.16 -11.61
C LEU A 256 1.75 0.30 -12.09
N VAL A 257 1.93 1.23 -11.16
CA VAL A 257 2.12 2.67 -11.38
C VAL A 257 3.57 3.00 -11.06
N ILE A 258 4.19 3.81 -11.92
CA ILE A 258 5.62 4.14 -11.82
C ILE A 258 5.82 5.65 -11.77
N ASP A 259 6.37 6.16 -10.69
CA ASP A 259 6.82 7.55 -10.61
C ASP A 259 8.35 7.62 -10.76
N ILE A 260 8.85 8.57 -11.55
CA ILE A 260 10.28 8.71 -11.81
C ILE A 260 10.76 10.05 -11.26
N LEU A 261 11.66 9.99 -10.28
CA LEU A 261 12.38 11.14 -9.77
C LEU A 261 13.76 11.21 -10.42
N PHE A 262 14.09 12.35 -11.02
CA PHE A 262 15.44 12.66 -11.45
C PHE A 262 15.99 13.85 -10.64
N GLU A 263 17.09 13.62 -9.93
CA GLU A 263 17.79 14.61 -9.11
C GLU A 263 19.02 15.14 -9.86
N ARG A 264 19.01 16.44 -10.18
CA ARG A 264 20.01 17.07 -11.06
C ARG A 264 21.41 17.06 -10.47
N LYS A 265 21.52 17.42 -9.18
CA LYS A 265 22.82 17.62 -8.51
C LYS A 265 23.63 16.31 -8.37
N GLY A 266 22.95 15.17 -8.36
CA GLY A 266 23.56 13.84 -8.27
C GLY A 266 23.52 13.05 -9.57
N ASN A 267 22.89 13.57 -10.64
CA ASN A 267 22.56 12.81 -11.86
C ASN A 267 21.86 11.47 -11.54
N CYS A 268 21.05 11.46 -10.49
CA CYS A 268 20.50 10.24 -9.91
C CYS A 268 19.05 10.05 -10.36
N THR A 269 18.68 8.84 -10.73
CA THR A 269 17.30 8.49 -11.10
C THR A 269 16.73 7.50 -10.08
N SER A 270 15.61 7.85 -9.45
CA SER A 270 14.87 6.97 -8.56
C SER A 270 13.51 6.61 -9.14
N ILE A 271 13.17 5.33 -9.15
CA ILE A 271 11.93 4.79 -9.71
C ILE A 271 11.09 4.20 -8.58
N PHE A 272 9.94 4.81 -8.32
CA PHE A 272 8.98 4.35 -7.31
C PHE A 272 7.93 3.47 -7.98
N VAL A 273 7.94 2.18 -7.65
CA VAL A 273 7.04 1.18 -8.23
C VAL A 273 6.00 0.77 -7.21
N ARG A 274 4.72 0.92 -7.55
CA ARG A 274 3.59 0.57 -6.68
C ARG A 274 2.49 -0.13 -7.46
N GLU A 275 1.69 -0.93 -6.76
CA GLU A 275 0.47 -1.49 -7.35
C GLU A 275 -0.56 -0.39 -7.63
N ARG A 276 -1.20 -0.45 -8.80
CA ARG A 276 -2.28 0.46 -9.15
C ARG A 276 -3.50 0.18 -8.28
N ILE A 277 -3.98 1.21 -7.59
CA ILE A 277 -5.25 1.15 -6.85
C ILE A 277 -6.41 1.36 -7.85
N ASP A 278 -7.29 0.37 -8.00
CA ASP A 278 -8.61 0.54 -8.66
C ASP A 278 -9.54 1.34 -7.73
N SER A 279 -9.42 2.66 -7.82
CA SER A 279 -10.28 3.62 -7.14
C SER A 279 -10.73 4.70 -8.12
N LYS A 280 -11.99 5.12 -8.02
CA LYS A 280 -12.52 6.30 -8.74
C LYS A 280 -12.26 7.60 -7.96
N SER A 281 -11.79 7.49 -6.72
CA SER A 281 -11.54 8.63 -5.82
C SER A 281 -10.09 9.11 -5.96
N THR A 282 -9.75 9.65 -7.13
CA THR A 282 -8.41 10.12 -7.49
C THR A 282 -8.34 11.63 -7.76
N HIS A 283 -9.44 12.35 -7.56
CA HIS A 283 -9.50 13.80 -7.70
C HIS A 283 -8.56 14.45 -6.67
N GLY A 284 -7.74 15.41 -7.13
CA GLY A 284 -6.78 16.13 -6.28
C GLY A 284 -5.52 15.39 -5.88
N THR A 285 -5.24 14.21 -6.45
CA THR A 285 -4.00 13.44 -6.19
C THR A 285 -2.72 14.23 -6.49
N GLY A 286 -2.67 14.95 -7.62
CA GLY A 286 -1.53 15.79 -7.98
C GLY A 286 -1.29 16.96 -7.01
N CYS A 287 -2.35 17.69 -6.64
CA CYS A 287 -2.28 18.79 -5.68
C CYS A 287 -1.84 18.30 -4.30
N THR A 288 -2.39 17.18 -3.85
CA THR A 288 -2.02 16.54 -2.59
C THR A 288 -0.55 16.13 -2.57
N LEU A 289 -0.08 15.45 -3.63
CA LEU A 289 1.30 14.98 -3.71
C LEU A 289 2.30 16.15 -3.66
N SER A 290 2.09 17.17 -4.49
CA SER A 290 2.98 18.34 -4.53
C SER A 290 2.96 19.15 -3.23
N ALA A 291 1.79 19.31 -2.59
CA ALA A 291 1.70 19.95 -1.28
C ALA A 291 2.43 19.14 -0.19
N ALA A 292 2.28 17.81 -0.20
CA ALA A 292 2.99 16.94 0.74
C ALA A 292 4.52 17.01 0.56
N ILE A 293 5.02 17.05 -0.69
CA ILE A 293 6.46 17.25 -0.96
C ILE A 293 6.93 18.58 -0.38
N ALA A 294 6.18 19.67 -0.59
CA ALA A 294 6.53 20.98 -0.05
C ALA A 294 6.60 20.97 1.49
N CYS A 295 5.69 20.24 2.16
CA CYS A 295 5.75 20.05 3.61
C CYS A 295 7.00 19.31 4.07
N PHE A 296 7.38 18.21 3.42
CA PHE A 296 8.59 17.48 3.81
C PHE A 296 9.88 18.28 3.51
N LEU A 297 9.92 19.01 2.40
CA LEU A 297 11.03 19.94 2.13
C LEU A 297 11.11 21.06 3.19
N ALA A 298 9.97 21.63 3.60
CA ALA A 298 9.93 22.63 4.68
C ALA A 298 10.42 22.08 6.03
N LYS A 299 10.25 20.77 6.26
CA LYS A 299 10.75 20.06 7.44
C LYS A 299 12.23 19.65 7.32
N GLY A 300 12.89 19.94 6.20
CA GLY A 300 14.33 19.70 5.99
C GLY A 300 14.69 18.32 5.43
N PHE A 301 13.71 17.54 4.95
CA PHE A 301 14.00 16.27 4.26
C PHE A 301 14.64 16.52 2.90
N SER A 302 15.42 15.56 2.40
CA SER A 302 15.95 15.60 1.03
C SER A 302 14.84 15.51 -0.03
N THR A 303 15.14 15.83 -1.30
CA THR A 303 14.17 15.67 -2.41
C THR A 303 13.68 14.22 -2.48
N PHE A 304 14.60 13.25 -2.47
CA PHE A 304 14.27 11.82 -2.45
C PHE A 304 13.33 11.43 -1.30
N GLU A 305 13.67 11.78 -0.05
CA GLU A 305 12.85 11.44 1.12
C GLU A 305 11.48 12.12 1.07
N SER A 306 11.44 13.39 0.64
CA SER A 306 10.21 14.16 0.51
C SER A 306 9.27 13.52 -0.51
N VAL A 307 9.78 13.12 -1.68
CA VAL A 307 9.01 12.40 -2.71
C VAL A 307 8.55 11.04 -2.22
N LYS A 308 9.42 10.28 -1.54
CA LYS A 308 9.08 8.98 -0.98
C LYS A 308 7.92 9.10 0.02
N HIS A 309 8.03 9.95 1.03
CA HIS A 309 7.01 10.13 2.06
C HIS A 309 5.71 10.72 1.51
N ALA A 310 5.80 11.73 0.64
CA ALA A 310 4.62 12.32 0.01
C ALA A 310 3.87 11.32 -0.88
N SER A 311 4.60 10.45 -1.55
CA SER A 311 4.00 9.39 -2.35
C SER A 311 3.33 8.33 -1.48
N GLU A 312 3.94 7.92 -0.36
CA GLU A 312 3.34 6.99 0.61
C GLU A 312 2.05 7.57 1.22
N TYR A 313 2.09 8.85 1.60
CA TYR A 313 0.93 9.60 2.08
C TYR A 313 -0.19 9.63 1.03
N THR A 314 0.11 10.04 -0.21
CA THR A 314 -0.90 10.12 -1.27
C THR A 314 -1.49 8.74 -1.59
N TYR A 315 -0.65 7.70 -1.63
CA TYR A 315 -1.08 6.32 -1.86
C TYR A 315 -2.05 5.85 -0.77
N ALA A 316 -1.69 6.04 0.51
CA ALA A 316 -2.54 5.70 1.64
C ALA A 316 -3.85 6.50 1.64
N GLY A 317 -3.81 7.78 1.23
CA GLY A 317 -5.00 8.61 1.05
C GLY A 317 -5.97 8.09 -0.01
N ILE A 318 -5.46 7.52 -1.11
CA ILE A 318 -6.28 6.87 -2.14
C ILE A 318 -6.84 5.54 -1.62
N GLN A 319 -6.05 4.74 -0.90
CA GLN A 319 -6.51 3.48 -0.28
C GLN A 319 -7.61 3.71 0.75
N ALA A 320 -7.47 4.75 1.57
CA ALA A 320 -8.43 5.14 2.60
C ALA A 320 -9.59 6.00 2.06
N ALA A 321 -9.65 6.23 0.74
CA ALA A 321 -10.69 7.04 0.13
C ALA A 321 -12.05 6.31 0.19
N TYR A 322 -13.11 7.10 0.36
CA TYR A 322 -14.49 6.62 0.27
C TYR A 322 -15.18 7.28 -0.92
N PRO A 323 -16.23 6.67 -1.48
CA PRO A 323 -17.01 7.28 -2.55
C PRO A 323 -17.65 8.59 -2.07
N LEU A 324 -17.40 9.69 -2.78
CA LEU A 324 -17.99 11.00 -2.50
C LEU A 324 -18.31 11.72 -3.81
N GLY A 325 -19.53 12.26 -3.91
CA GLY A 325 -20.04 12.87 -5.13
C GLY A 325 -20.49 11.85 -6.18
N LYS A 326 -20.83 12.35 -7.38
CA LYS A 326 -21.34 11.52 -8.50
C LYS A 326 -20.29 11.21 -9.57
N GLY A 327 -19.17 11.94 -9.56
CA GLY A 327 -18.07 11.77 -10.52
C GLY A 327 -16.81 11.17 -9.86
N HIS A 328 -15.65 11.76 -10.12
CA HIS A 328 -14.39 11.36 -9.50
C HIS A 328 -14.28 12.01 -8.11
N GLY A 329 -14.34 11.19 -7.06
CA GLY A 329 -14.25 11.65 -5.68
C GLY A 329 -12.82 12.06 -5.29
N PRO A 330 -12.64 12.83 -4.21
CA PRO A 330 -11.32 13.13 -3.67
C PRO A 330 -10.73 11.93 -2.92
N LEU A 331 -9.40 11.93 -2.79
CA LEU A 331 -8.73 11.06 -1.82
C LEU A 331 -9.01 11.49 -0.37
N ASN A 332 -8.75 10.60 0.59
CA ASN A 332 -8.89 10.92 2.01
C ASN A 332 -7.64 11.62 2.54
N HIS A 333 -7.67 12.95 2.60
CA HIS A 333 -6.54 13.77 3.07
C HIS A 333 -6.27 13.61 4.57
N MET A 334 -7.26 13.16 5.35
CA MET A 334 -7.14 13.11 6.81
C MET A 334 -6.71 11.72 7.31
N HIS A 335 -6.29 10.83 6.39
CA HIS A 335 -5.94 9.45 6.73
C HIS A 335 -4.79 9.33 7.75
N ALA A 336 -3.95 10.37 7.87
CA ALA A 336 -2.87 10.44 8.85
C ALA A 336 -3.29 11.00 10.22
N LEU A 337 -4.40 11.76 10.30
CA LEU A 337 -4.87 12.37 11.55
C LEU A 337 -5.78 11.43 12.36
N ALA A 338 -6.55 10.59 11.66
CA ALA A 338 -7.28 9.51 12.28
C ALA A 338 -6.42 8.26 12.22
N GLU A 339 -5.57 8.05 13.23
CA GLU A 339 -4.68 6.90 13.30
C GLU A 339 -5.51 5.62 13.40
N ARG A 340 -5.77 5.00 12.25
CA ARG A 340 -6.34 3.67 12.16
C ARG A 340 -5.19 2.69 12.11
N ILE A 341 -5.07 1.89 13.16
CA ILE A 341 -4.08 0.82 13.23
C ILE A 341 -4.29 -0.21 12.11
N LEU A 342 -5.55 -0.41 11.70
CA LEU A 342 -5.93 -1.26 10.58
C LEU A 342 -6.54 -0.44 9.45
N PRO A 343 -6.02 -0.55 8.21
CA PRO A 343 -6.67 0.01 7.04
C PRO A 343 -8.10 -0.54 6.87
N LEU A 344 -8.96 0.20 6.17
CA LEU A 344 -10.26 -0.34 5.76
C LEU A 344 -10.09 -1.34 4.61
N PRO A 345 -10.94 -2.38 4.54
CA PRO A 345 -11.04 -3.22 3.37
C PRO A 345 -11.33 -2.37 2.11
N SER A 346 -10.63 -2.69 1.04
CA SER A 346 -10.76 -2.08 -0.28
C SER A 346 -10.93 -3.17 -1.33
N LYS A 347 -11.18 -2.79 -2.59
CA LYS A 347 -11.19 -3.77 -3.68
C LYS A 347 -9.83 -4.46 -3.87
N GLN A 348 -8.73 -3.77 -3.56
CA GLN A 348 -7.37 -4.26 -3.75
C GLN A 348 -6.90 -5.10 -2.57
N ASP A 349 -7.28 -4.68 -1.37
CA ASP A 349 -6.97 -5.39 -0.14
C ASP A 349 -8.26 -5.63 0.63
N GLN A 350 -8.89 -6.78 0.37
CA GLN A 350 -10.12 -7.18 1.05
C GLN A 350 -9.84 -7.61 2.51
N TYR A 351 -8.58 -7.93 2.84
CA TYR A 351 -8.19 -8.54 4.11
C TYR A 351 -7.03 -7.80 4.82
N PRO A 352 -7.16 -6.48 5.09
CA PRO A 352 -6.10 -5.68 5.68
C PRO A 352 -5.76 -6.08 7.12
N PHE A 353 -6.71 -6.60 7.90
CA PHE A 353 -6.44 -7.07 9.26
C PHE A 353 -5.57 -8.32 9.24
N VAL A 354 -5.95 -9.31 8.43
CA VAL A 354 -5.18 -10.56 8.31
C VAL A 354 -3.79 -10.27 7.73
N ARG A 355 -3.70 -9.39 6.73
CA ARG A 355 -2.41 -8.93 6.21
C ARG A 355 -1.54 -8.31 7.30
N ALA A 356 -2.12 -7.46 8.15
CA ALA A 356 -1.39 -6.82 9.23
C ALA A 356 -0.89 -7.84 10.28
N LEU A 357 -1.68 -8.89 10.58
CA LEU A 357 -1.25 -9.99 11.44
C LEU A 357 -0.07 -10.75 10.83
N ILE A 358 -0.16 -11.18 9.57
CA ILE A 358 0.92 -11.90 8.90
C ILE A 358 2.20 -11.04 8.86
N ARG A 359 2.08 -9.76 8.46
CA ARG A 359 3.21 -8.81 8.45
C ARG A 359 3.89 -8.64 9.79
N SER A 360 3.11 -8.67 10.87
CA SER A 360 3.65 -8.50 12.21
C SER A 360 4.63 -9.59 12.64
N ASN A 361 4.64 -10.72 11.93
CA ASN A 361 5.53 -11.84 12.17
C ASN A 361 5.88 -12.59 10.87
N ALA A 362 6.21 -11.85 9.82
CA ALA A 362 6.41 -12.39 8.48
C ALA A 362 7.50 -13.46 8.40
N GLU A 363 8.57 -13.32 9.20
CA GLU A 363 9.65 -14.32 9.24
C GLU A 363 9.17 -15.65 9.80
N GLN A 364 8.42 -15.65 10.91
CA GLN A 364 7.86 -16.87 11.48
C GLN A 364 6.76 -17.45 10.60
N TRP A 365 5.91 -16.61 10.02
CA TRP A 365 4.89 -17.06 9.07
C TRP A 365 5.51 -17.83 7.92
N ARG A 366 6.61 -17.32 7.34
CA ARG A 366 7.36 -18.03 6.31
C ARG A 366 7.94 -19.36 6.81
N LYS A 367 8.51 -19.40 8.02
CA LYS A 367 9.00 -20.66 8.62
C LYS A 367 7.89 -21.69 8.79
N TYR A 368 6.68 -21.24 9.07
CA TYR A 368 5.50 -22.09 9.18
C TYR A 368 5.06 -22.62 7.80
N VAL A 369 4.76 -21.74 6.85
CA VAL A 369 4.13 -22.17 5.57
C VAL A 369 5.13 -22.72 4.54
N GLU A 370 6.43 -22.44 4.70
CA GLU A 370 7.52 -23.03 3.91
C GLU A 370 8.37 -24.00 4.74
N HIS A 371 7.79 -24.62 5.77
CA HIS A 371 8.53 -25.51 6.66
C HIS A 371 9.19 -26.68 5.88
N PRO A 372 10.36 -27.21 6.30
CA PRO A 372 10.96 -28.39 5.68
C PRO A 372 10.01 -29.59 5.54
N PHE A 373 9.09 -29.80 6.48
CA PHE A 373 8.01 -30.79 6.37
C PHE A 373 7.15 -30.56 5.12
N VAL A 374 6.65 -29.34 4.93
CA VAL A 374 5.82 -28.92 3.79
C VAL A 374 6.59 -29.04 2.48
N ILE A 375 7.84 -28.58 2.44
CA ILE A 375 8.69 -28.65 1.25
C ILE A 375 8.91 -30.11 0.85
N GLN A 376 9.26 -30.99 1.79
CA GLN A 376 9.47 -32.41 1.51
C GLN A 376 8.17 -33.12 1.12
N LEU A 377 7.03 -32.73 1.70
CA LEU A 377 5.70 -33.21 1.32
C LEU A 377 5.42 -32.86 -0.15
N GLY A 378 5.63 -31.59 -0.53
CA GLY A 378 5.46 -31.12 -1.90
C GLY A 378 6.43 -31.75 -2.90
N LYS A 379 7.64 -32.10 -2.49
CA LYS A 379 8.62 -32.85 -3.31
C LYS A 379 8.30 -34.36 -3.39
N GLY A 380 7.40 -34.86 -2.55
CA GLY A 380 7.12 -36.30 -2.42
C GLY A 380 8.25 -37.09 -1.74
N THR A 381 9.17 -36.41 -1.04
CA THR A 381 10.34 -37.01 -0.39
C THR A 381 10.20 -37.14 1.12
N LEU A 382 9.12 -36.61 1.71
CA LEU A 382 8.87 -36.70 3.14
C LEU A 382 8.82 -38.18 3.58
N PRO A 383 9.56 -38.61 4.62
CA PRO A 383 9.46 -39.96 5.14
C PRO A 383 8.05 -40.28 5.62
N ARG A 384 7.59 -41.51 5.32
CA ARG A 384 6.22 -41.94 5.66
C ARG A 384 5.97 -41.90 7.17
N GLU A 385 6.95 -42.30 7.98
CA GLU A 385 6.83 -42.26 9.44
C GLU A 385 6.56 -40.84 9.98
N CYS A 386 7.19 -39.81 9.40
CA CYS A 386 6.97 -38.42 9.78
C CYS A 386 5.53 -37.98 9.49
N PHE A 387 5.02 -38.32 8.30
CA PHE A 387 3.64 -38.01 7.91
C PHE A 387 2.62 -38.74 8.80
N VAL A 388 2.87 -40.03 9.09
CA VAL A 388 2.02 -40.82 9.99
C VAL A 388 2.03 -40.26 11.42
N HIS A 389 3.19 -39.84 11.92
CA HIS A 389 3.29 -39.23 13.25
C HIS A 389 2.51 -37.91 13.32
N PHE A 390 2.68 -37.04 12.31
CA PHE A 390 1.90 -35.82 12.15
C PHE A 390 0.39 -36.10 12.23
N VAL A 391 -0.10 -37.02 11.40
CA VAL A 391 -1.50 -37.41 11.31
C VAL A 391 -2.09 -37.86 12.66
N LYS A 392 -1.35 -38.67 13.42
CA LYS A 392 -1.80 -39.13 14.74
C LYS A 392 -1.90 -37.99 15.75
N GLN A 393 -0.94 -37.06 15.71
CA GLN A 393 -0.93 -35.90 16.59
C GLN A 393 -1.99 -34.87 16.19
N ASP A 394 -2.24 -34.70 14.89
CA ASP A 394 -3.30 -33.86 14.35
C ASP A 394 -4.68 -34.34 14.84
N TYR A 395 -4.92 -35.65 14.84
CA TYR A 395 -6.14 -36.22 15.42
C TYR A 395 -6.37 -35.81 16.88
N GLN A 396 -5.32 -35.81 17.70
CA GLN A 396 -5.41 -35.38 19.10
C GLN A 396 -5.60 -33.86 19.21
N TYR A 397 -4.90 -33.09 18.37
CA TYR A 397 -5.05 -31.63 18.29
C TYR A 397 -6.49 -31.21 17.92
N LEU A 398 -7.13 -31.90 16.97
CA LEU A 398 -8.50 -31.58 16.54
C LEU A 398 -9.52 -31.67 17.69
N LYS A 399 -9.27 -32.47 18.73
CA LYS A 399 -10.11 -32.49 19.95
C LYS A 399 -10.05 -31.14 20.68
N TYR A 400 -8.86 -30.54 20.80
CA TYR A 400 -8.71 -29.20 21.38
C TYR A 400 -9.34 -28.14 20.49
N TYR A 401 -9.13 -28.23 19.18
CA TYR A 401 -9.68 -27.31 18.20
C TYR A 401 -11.21 -27.30 18.21
N ALA A 402 -11.84 -28.49 18.23
CA ALA A 402 -13.30 -28.65 18.35
C ALA A 402 -13.85 -28.03 19.65
N ARG A 403 -13.17 -28.27 20.79
CA ARG A 403 -13.55 -27.69 22.08
C ARG A 403 -13.46 -26.17 22.08
N ALA A 404 -12.40 -25.61 21.48
CA ALA A 404 -12.21 -24.18 21.36
C ALA A 404 -13.29 -23.52 20.49
N TYR A 405 -13.70 -24.14 19.38
CA TYR A 405 -14.87 -23.68 18.60
C TYR A 405 -16.18 -23.75 19.39
N GLY A 406 -16.38 -24.81 20.18
CA GLY A 406 -17.53 -24.91 21.09
C GLY A 406 -17.59 -23.74 22.08
N MET A 407 -16.44 -23.31 22.58
CA MET A 407 -16.34 -22.13 23.45
C MET A 407 -16.49 -20.81 22.71
N LEU A 408 -15.99 -20.71 21.46
CA LEU A 408 -16.22 -19.55 20.60
C LEU A 408 -17.72 -19.35 20.39
N ILE A 409 -18.45 -20.39 20.00
CA ILE A 409 -19.91 -20.38 19.83
C ILE A 409 -20.61 -19.88 21.10
N ALA A 410 -20.18 -20.35 22.27
CA ALA A 410 -20.76 -19.94 23.55
C ALA A 410 -20.46 -18.47 23.92
N LYS A 411 -19.31 -17.92 23.50
CA LYS A 411 -18.91 -16.53 23.73
C LYS A 411 -19.49 -15.55 22.71
N SER A 412 -19.79 -16.03 21.50
CA SER A 412 -20.14 -15.18 20.37
C SER A 412 -21.43 -14.40 20.58
N ARG A 413 -21.40 -13.13 20.17
CA ARG A 413 -22.52 -12.19 20.36
C ARG A 413 -23.48 -12.10 19.17
N SER A 414 -23.08 -12.65 18.02
CA SER A 414 -23.80 -12.52 16.75
C SER A 414 -23.97 -13.85 16.04
N PHE A 415 -25.11 -14.01 15.37
CA PHE A 415 -25.34 -15.14 14.47
C PHE A 415 -24.39 -15.15 13.27
N SER A 416 -23.82 -14.01 12.90
CA SER A 416 -22.78 -13.93 11.85
C SER A 416 -21.50 -14.67 12.23
N THR A 417 -21.20 -14.83 13.53
CA THR A 417 -20.05 -15.60 14.01
C THR A 417 -20.46 -17.01 14.45
N ILE A 418 -21.63 -17.15 15.10
CA ILE A 418 -22.14 -18.43 15.61
C ILE A 418 -22.36 -19.43 14.46
N ALA A 419 -23.08 -19.06 13.40
CA ALA A 419 -23.45 -20.02 12.36
C ALA A 419 -22.22 -20.58 11.61
N PRO A 420 -21.27 -19.76 11.12
CA PRO A 420 -20.05 -20.28 10.53
C PRO A 420 -19.20 -21.10 11.51
N SER A 421 -19.12 -20.72 12.79
CA SER A 421 -18.38 -21.48 13.80
C SER A 421 -18.97 -22.86 14.05
N VAL A 422 -20.30 -22.99 14.02
CA VAL A 422 -20.99 -24.29 14.09
C VAL A 422 -20.66 -25.15 12.87
N ASP A 423 -20.64 -24.55 11.67
CA ASP A 423 -20.31 -25.29 10.45
C ASP A 423 -18.84 -25.72 10.43
N THR A 424 -17.91 -24.87 10.89
CA THR A 424 -16.51 -25.27 11.09
C THR A 424 -16.38 -26.41 12.11
N LEU A 425 -17.10 -26.36 13.23
CA LEU A 425 -17.10 -27.44 14.22
C LEU A 425 -17.62 -28.75 13.62
N LYS A 426 -18.70 -28.72 12.83
CA LYS A 426 -19.20 -29.89 12.10
C LYS A 426 -18.16 -30.42 11.12
N ASN A 427 -17.52 -29.53 10.36
CA ASN A 427 -16.47 -29.90 9.41
C ASN A 427 -15.32 -30.59 10.12
N VAL A 428 -14.87 -30.10 11.28
CA VAL A 428 -13.83 -30.76 12.09
C VAL A 428 -14.25 -32.17 12.52
N LEU A 429 -15.50 -32.37 12.96
CA LEU A 429 -16.01 -33.69 13.37
C LEU A 429 -16.18 -34.66 12.20
N GLU A 430 -16.60 -34.16 11.05
CA GLU A 430 -16.67 -34.94 9.81
C GLU A 430 -15.28 -35.28 9.29
N GLU A 431 -14.37 -34.32 9.31
CA GLU A 431 -12.97 -34.46 8.89
C GLU A 431 -12.25 -35.46 9.79
N SER A 432 -12.41 -35.40 11.11
CA SER A 432 -11.84 -36.42 12.01
C SER A 432 -12.36 -37.83 11.67
N THR A 433 -13.59 -37.95 11.17
CA THR A 433 -14.16 -39.24 10.75
C THR A 433 -13.58 -39.71 9.41
N LYS A 434 -13.48 -38.84 8.41
CA LYS A 434 -12.87 -39.13 7.11
C LYS A 434 -11.37 -39.42 7.25
N HIS A 435 -10.70 -38.70 8.14
CA HIS A 435 -9.29 -38.85 8.46
C HIS A 435 -9.01 -40.24 9.06
N ARG A 436 -9.85 -40.73 9.98
CA ARG A 436 -9.77 -42.12 10.49
C ARG A 436 -9.86 -43.16 9.37
N GLU A 437 -10.80 -42.99 8.44
CA GLU A 437 -10.98 -43.93 7.34
C GLU A 437 -9.80 -43.89 6.36
N HIS A 438 -9.30 -42.70 6.02
CA HIS A 438 -8.11 -42.53 5.20
C HIS A 438 -6.86 -43.10 5.89
N CYS A 439 -6.68 -42.86 7.19
CA CYS A 439 -5.59 -43.44 8.01
C CYS A 439 -5.59 -44.96 7.96
N ARG A 440 -6.76 -45.56 8.11
CA ARG A 440 -6.94 -47.01 8.03
C ARG A 440 -6.62 -47.56 6.65
N LEU A 441 -7.12 -46.93 5.59
CA LEU A 441 -7.00 -47.41 4.22
C LEU A 441 -5.62 -47.16 3.59
N SER A 442 -5.04 -45.98 3.84
CA SER A 442 -3.80 -45.54 3.20
C SER A 442 -2.56 -45.79 4.05
N PHE A 443 -2.69 -45.81 5.38
CA PHE A 443 -1.54 -45.91 6.28
C PHE A 443 -1.57 -47.14 7.20
N GLY A 444 -2.70 -47.84 7.29
CA GLY A 444 -2.86 -49.04 8.13
C GLY A 444 -3.01 -48.75 9.63
N ILE A 445 -3.33 -47.50 10.00
CA ILE A 445 -3.47 -47.06 11.39
C ILE A 445 -4.89 -47.39 11.87
N SER A 446 -5.04 -48.08 13.00
CA SER A 446 -6.36 -48.39 13.55
C SER A 446 -6.96 -47.20 14.29
N GLU A 447 -8.29 -47.20 14.46
CA GLU A 447 -8.96 -46.17 15.28
C GLU A 447 -8.52 -46.23 16.75
N GLU A 448 -8.33 -47.44 17.29
CA GLU A 448 -7.80 -47.65 18.64
C GLU A 448 -6.40 -47.04 18.80
N GLU A 449 -5.54 -47.21 17.78
CA GLU A 449 -4.20 -46.62 17.77
C GLU A 449 -4.25 -45.09 17.73
N LEU A 450 -5.16 -44.50 16.94
CA LEU A 450 -5.36 -43.05 16.94
C LEU A 450 -5.82 -42.53 18.30
N GLU A 451 -6.82 -43.16 18.92
CA GLU A 451 -7.37 -42.73 20.21
C GLU A 451 -6.36 -42.85 21.36
N THR A 452 -5.57 -43.92 21.36
CA THR A 452 -4.61 -44.23 22.45
C THR A 452 -3.22 -43.60 22.23
N THR A 453 -2.98 -42.93 21.10
CA THR A 453 -1.70 -42.25 20.84
C THR A 453 -1.44 -41.17 21.90
N PRO A 454 -0.32 -41.23 22.63
CA PRO A 454 0.05 -40.17 23.58
C PRO A 454 0.26 -38.83 22.87
N GLU A 455 -0.21 -37.75 23.50
CA GLU A 455 0.05 -36.39 23.01
C GLU A 455 1.56 -36.08 23.09
N SER A 456 2.10 -35.55 22.00
CA SER A 456 3.44 -34.95 22.01
C SER A 456 3.45 -33.66 22.86
N ALA A 457 4.64 -33.23 23.28
CA ALA A 457 4.78 -31.95 23.97
C ALA A 457 4.29 -30.77 23.13
N ALA A 458 4.48 -30.81 21.81
CA ALA A 458 4.01 -29.78 20.89
C ALA A 458 2.48 -29.73 20.82
N THR A 459 1.84 -30.90 20.69
CA THR A 459 0.37 -31.03 20.67
C THR A 459 -0.26 -30.54 21.96
N ALA A 460 0.27 -30.97 23.11
CA ALA A 460 -0.22 -30.56 24.42
C ALA A 460 -0.03 -29.04 24.64
N ALA A 461 1.14 -28.49 24.26
CA ALA A 461 1.41 -27.07 24.37
C ALA A 461 0.48 -26.22 23.50
N TYR A 462 0.19 -26.68 22.28
CA TYR A 462 -0.74 -25.99 21.40
C TYR A 462 -2.18 -26.09 21.91
N GLY A 463 -2.64 -27.29 22.25
CA GLY A 463 -3.96 -27.50 22.84
C GLY A 463 -4.20 -26.65 24.10
N ALA A 464 -3.19 -26.56 24.98
CA ALA A 464 -3.24 -25.71 26.15
C ALA A 464 -3.36 -24.22 25.80
N SER A 465 -2.60 -23.74 24.80
CA SER A 465 -2.67 -22.35 24.33
C SER A 465 -4.04 -22.01 23.74
N LEU A 466 -4.65 -22.94 23.00
CA LEU A 466 -6.00 -22.77 22.46
C LEU A 466 -7.04 -22.68 23.57
N LEU A 467 -7.00 -23.60 24.53
CA LEU A 467 -7.97 -23.61 25.63
C LEU A 467 -7.78 -22.42 26.58
N ASP A 468 -6.56 -21.94 26.78
CA ASP A 468 -6.32 -20.72 27.56
C ASP A 468 -6.95 -19.49 26.89
N ALA A 469 -6.73 -19.30 25.59
CA ALA A 469 -7.40 -18.27 24.81
C ALA A 469 -8.93 -18.45 24.84
N ALA A 470 -9.41 -19.69 24.81
CA ALA A 470 -10.84 -19.98 24.86
C ALA A 470 -11.46 -19.75 26.24
N LEU A 471 -10.72 -19.89 27.35
CA LEU A 471 -11.23 -19.63 28.69
C LEU A 471 -11.15 -18.13 29.02
N HIS A 472 -9.97 -17.54 28.85
CA HIS A 472 -9.64 -16.21 29.35
C HIS A 472 -9.69 -15.10 28.29
N GLY A 473 -9.68 -15.45 27.00
CA GLY A 473 -9.76 -14.48 25.90
C GLY A 473 -11.17 -13.96 25.64
N ASP A 474 -11.22 -12.81 24.95
CA ASP A 474 -12.43 -12.31 24.30
C ASP A 474 -12.69 -13.04 22.98
N GLU A 475 -13.84 -12.76 22.36
CA GLU A 475 -14.27 -13.37 21.09
C GLU A 475 -13.21 -13.19 19.99
N THR A 476 -12.75 -11.96 19.75
CA THR A 476 -11.78 -11.65 18.70
C THR A 476 -10.41 -12.30 18.93
N LYS A 477 -9.90 -12.30 20.17
CA LYS A 477 -8.62 -12.97 20.50
C LYS A 477 -8.72 -14.46 20.20
N LEU A 478 -9.83 -15.12 20.57
CA LEU A 478 -10.03 -16.54 20.28
C LEU A 478 -10.13 -16.82 18.77
N ILE A 479 -10.83 -15.97 18.02
CA ILE A 479 -10.88 -16.07 16.54
C ILE A 479 -9.47 -15.94 15.94
N VAL A 480 -8.67 -14.97 16.38
CA VAL A 480 -7.28 -14.79 15.92
C VAL A 480 -6.41 -16.01 16.26
N THR A 481 -6.57 -16.59 17.46
CA THR A 481 -5.87 -17.82 17.87
C THR A 481 -6.24 -19.00 16.99
N LEU A 482 -7.53 -19.21 16.70
CA LEU A 482 -8.02 -20.29 15.84
C LEU A 482 -7.61 -20.11 14.36
N ALA A 483 -7.52 -18.86 13.91
CA ALA A 483 -7.21 -18.53 12.53
C ALA A 483 -5.82 -18.98 12.06
N ALA A 484 -4.82 -19.06 12.95
CA ALA A 484 -3.46 -19.45 12.57
C ALA A 484 -3.44 -20.82 11.87
N CYS A 485 -4.19 -21.79 12.40
CA CYS A 485 -4.33 -23.13 11.83
C CYS A 485 -5.09 -23.09 10.50
N LEU A 486 -6.31 -22.54 10.49
CA LEU A 486 -7.15 -22.47 9.30
C LEU A 486 -6.45 -21.77 8.12
N LEU A 487 -5.88 -20.60 8.37
CA LEU A 487 -5.25 -19.78 7.35
C LEU A 487 -3.92 -20.36 6.89
N GLY A 488 -3.13 -20.90 7.81
CA GLY A 488 -1.81 -21.47 7.52
C GLY A 488 -1.87 -22.70 6.63
N TYR A 489 -2.75 -23.66 6.94
CA TYR A 489 -2.94 -24.84 6.09
C TYR A 489 -3.55 -24.48 4.73
N GLY A 490 -4.45 -23.50 4.70
CA GLY A 490 -4.98 -22.93 3.46
C GLY A 490 -3.89 -22.33 2.57
N GLU A 491 -2.96 -21.59 3.18
CA GLU A 491 -1.80 -21.00 2.52
C GLU A 491 -0.85 -22.05 2.00
N VAL A 492 -0.49 -23.03 2.82
CA VAL A 492 0.37 -24.16 2.42
C VAL A 492 -0.20 -24.87 1.19
N GLY A 493 -1.50 -25.15 1.16
CA GLY A 493 -2.15 -25.78 0.01
C GLY A 493 -2.03 -24.95 -1.26
N LEU A 494 -2.36 -23.66 -1.21
CA LEU A 494 -2.26 -22.76 -2.37
C LEU A 494 -0.81 -22.53 -2.81
N TRP A 495 0.11 -22.34 -1.87
CA TRP A 495 1.53 -22.15 -2.13
C TRP A 495 2.13 -23.36 -2.84
N LEU A 496 1.87 -24.58 -2.36
CA LEU A 496 2.31 -25.81 -3.04
C LEU A 496 1.77 -25.91 -4.46
N LYS A 497 0.48 -25.60 -4.66
CA LYS A 497 -0.18 -25.61 -5.98
C LYS A 497 0.40 -24.58 -6.94
N SER A 498 0.64 -23.38 -6.43
CA SER A 498 1.29 -22.29 -7.14
C SER A 498 2.70 -22.68 -7.56
N ARG A 499 3.52 -23.18 -6.63
CA ARG A 499 4.90 -23.60 -6.88
C ARG A 499 5.01 -24.76 -7.86
N ALA A 500 4.07 -25.71 -7.85
CA ALA A 500 4.05 -26.81 -8.80
C ALA A 500 3.91 -26.38 -10.28
N SER A 501 3.42 -25.16 -10.54
CA SER A 501 3.37 -24.58 -11.89
C SER A 501 4.71 -24.02 -12.37
N ILE A 502 5.69 -23.86 -11.46
CA ILE A 502 7.01 -23.29 -11.74
C ILE A 502 8.01 -24.45 -11.84
N GLN A 503 8.61 -24.62 -13.02
CA GLN A 503 9.49 -25.77 -13.32
C GLN A 503 10.72 -25.87 -12.40
N GLU A 504 11.24 -24.73 -11.90
CA GLU A 504 12.42 -24.65 -11.05
C GLU A 504 12.13 -24.91 -9.55
N SER A 505 10.86 -24.98 -9.14
CA SER A 505 10.50 -25.10 -7.71
C SER A 505 10.84 -26.47 -7.11
N GLY A 506 10.93 -27.50 -7.95
CA GLY A 506 11.11 -28.90 -7.54
C GLY A 506 9.88 -29.55 -6.88
N ILE A 507 8.73 -28.87 -6.80
CA ILE A 507 7.48 -29.44 -6.27
C ILE A 507 6.89 -30.40 -7.29
N VAL A 508 6.54 -31.61 -6.85
CA VAL A 508 5.98 -32.68 -7.68
C VAL A 508 4.49 -32.80 -7.39
N TRP A 509 3.65 -32.52 -8.39
CA TRP A 509 2.19 -32.66 -8.25
C TRP A 509 1.70 -34.05 -8.69
N LYS A 510 1.99 -34.45 -9.94
CA LYS A 510 1.55 -35.75 -10.48
C LYS A 510 2.38 -36.89 -9.88
N GLY A 511 1.72 -37.90 -9.33
CA GLY A 511 2.36 -39.08 -8.75
C GLY A 511 2.95 -38.87 -7.35
N ASN A 512 2.68 -37.72 -6.71
CA ASN A 512 3.12 -37.47 -5.34
C ASN A 512 2.36 -38.38 -4.36
N PRO A 513 3.05 -39.08 -3.42
CA PRO A 513 2.40 -39.94 -2.43
C PRO A 513 1.42 -39.19 -1.49
N TYR A 514 1.59 -37.88 -1.34
CA TYR A 514 0.77 -37.02 -0.48
C TYR A 514 -0.21 -36.15 -1.26
N LEU A 515 -0.44 -36.45 -2.55
CA LEU A 515 -1.28 -35.64 -3.44
C LEU A 515 -2.68 -35.37 -2.85
N LYS A 516 -3.31 -36.37 -2.24
CA LYS A 516 -4.66 -36.24 -1.67
C LYS A 516 -4.72 -35.13 -0.61
N TRP A 517 -3.74 -35.09 0.29
CA TRP A 517 -3.62 -34.05 1.32
C TRP A 517 -3.44 -32.68 0.66
N MET A 518 -2.55 -32.56 -0.33
CA MET A 518 -2.32 -31.30 -1.06
C MET A 518 -3.58 -30.80 -1.78
N GLU A 519 -4.36 -31.71 -2.37
CA GLU A 519 -5.62 -31.39 -3.04
C GLU A 519 -6.72 -30.98 -2.07
N ASP A 520 -6.79 -31.58 -0.89
CA ASP A 520 -7.81 -31.26 0.11
C ASP A 520 -7.62 -29.81 0.63
N TYR A 521 -6.39 -29.44 0.98
CA TYR A 521 -6.09 -28.08 1.49
C TYR A 521 -6.04 -27.01 0.39
N SER A 522 -5.69 -27.36 -0.85
CA SER A 522 -5.75 -26.43 -2.00
C SER A 522 -7.10 -26.43 -2.72
N GLY A 523 -8.04 -27.26 -2.26
CA GLY A 523 -9.32 -27.52 -2.87
C GLY A 523 -10.40 -26.50 -2.49
N PRO A 524 -11.48 -26.40 -3.27
CA PRO A 524 -12.52 -25.40 -3.07
C PRO A 524 -13.18 -25.48 -1.69
N HIS A 525 -13.42 -26.70 -1.17
CA HIS A 525 -14.05 -26.88 0.14
C HIS A 525 -13.26 -26.23 1.28
N TYR A 526 -11.96 -26.48 1.36
CA TYR A 526 -11.12 -25.89 2.41
C TYR A 526 -10.93 -24.39 2.18
N GLN A 527 -10.74 -23.98 0.92
CA GLN A 527 -10.56 -22.56 0.57
C GLN A 527 -11.83 -21.72 0.78
N ASP A 528 -13.00 -22.33 0.71
CA ASP A 528 -14.27 -21.69 1.10
C ASP A 528 -14.33 -21.45 2.61
N ALA A 529 -13.88 -22.41 3.43
CA ALA A 529 -13.75 -22.23 4.87
C ALA A 529 -12.72 -21.15 5.24
N VAL A 530 -11.57 -21.11 4.54
CA VAL A 530 -10.56 -20.03 4.67
C VAL A 530 -11.21 -18.68 4.36
N ARG A 531 -11.96 -18.56 3.27
CA ARG A 531 -12.64 -17.31 2.88
C ARG A 531 -13.63 -16.84 3.95
N ILE A 532 -14.40 -17.76 4.52
CA ILE A 532 -15.32 -17.47 5.63
C ILE A 532 -14.55 -16.98 6.86
N GLY A 533 -13.45 -17.67 7.22
CA GLY A 533 -12.60 -17.28 8.35
C GLY A 533 -11.95 -15.90 8.17
N LEU A 534 -11.46 -15.60 6.96
CA LEU A 534 -10.95 -14.28 6.59
C LEU A 534 -12.05 -13.21 6.76
N GLY A 535 -13.26 -13.47 6.27
CA GLY A 535 -14.40 -12.56 6.41
C GLY A 535 -14.76 -12.25 7.86
N ILE A 536 -14.79 -13.28 8.73
CA ILE A 536 -15.07 -13.11 10.16
C ILE A 536 -14.02 -12.21 10.82
N LEU A 537 -12.72 -12.43 10.56
CA LEU A 537 -11.65 -11.59 11.11
C LEU A 537 -11.83 -10.13 10.69
N GLU A 538 -12.09 -9.86 9.41
CA GLU A 538 -12.26 -8.50 8.92
C GLU A 538 -13.52 -7.82 9.46
N ASP A 539 -14.62 -8.56 9.62
CA ASP A 539 -15.85 -8.04 10.19
C ASP A 539 -15.69 -7.73 11.68
N GLU A 540 -14.97 -8.56 12.44
CA GLU A 540 -14.61 -8.31 13.84
C GLU A 540 -13.75 -7.04 13.97
N ALA A 541 -12.68 -6.94 13.18
CA ALA A 541 -11.81 -5.75 13.19
C ALA A 541 -12.55 -4.47 12.75
N ARG A 542 -13.57 -4.60 11.89
CA ARG A 542 -14.40 -3.46 11.48
C ARG A 542 -15.41 -3.06 12.55
N ALA A 543 -16.02 -4.03 13.21
CA ALA A 543 -17.02 -3.80 14.26
C ALA A 543 -16.38 -3.18 15.51
N ASP A 544 -15.14 -3.58 15.83
CA ASP A 544 -14.36 -3.07 16.96
C ASP A 544 -12.94 -2.69 16.51
N PRO A 545 -12.75 -1.52 15.85
CA PRO A 545 -11.44 -1.07 15.41
C PRO A 545 -10.45 -1.03 16.58
N PRO A 546 -9.34 -1.78 16.54
CA PRO A 546 -8.54 -1.98 17.72
C PRO A 546 -7.78 -0.72 18.10
N SER A 547 -7.68 -0.47 19.41
CA SER A 547 -6.63 0.40 19.96
C SER A 547 -5.24 -0.26 19.81
N ALA A 548 -4.17 0.52 19.97
CA ALA A 548 -2.80 0.01 19.81
C ALA A 548 -2.51 -1.14 20.77
N LYS A 549 -3.04 -1.03 22.00
CA LYS A 549 -2.94 -2.08 23.02
C LYS A 549 -3.67 -3.35 22.59
N ARG A 550 -4.91 -3.22 22.10
CA ARG A 550 -5.71 -4.39 21.70
C ARG A 550 -5.14 -5.08 20.48
N PHE A 551 -4.64 -4.32 19.50
CA PHE A 551 -3.95 -4.90 18.36
C PHE A 551 -2.65 -5.61 18.77
N ALA A 552 -1.91 -5.09 19.77
CA ALA A 552 -0.74 -5.77 20.31
C ALA A 552 -1.10 -7.13 20.96
N GLU A 553 -2.20 -7.18 21.71
CA GLU A 553 -2.71 -8.44 22.31
C GLU A 553 -3.09 -9.47 21.23
N TRP A 554 -3.71 -9.03 20.13
CA TRP A 554 -4.04 -9.92 19.00
C TRP A 554 -2.80 -10.41 18.27
N LYS A 555 -1.81 -9.54 18.04
CA LYS A 555 -0.51 -9.93 17.46
C LYS A 555 0.20 -10.95 18.34
N GLU A 556 0.18 -10.79 19.65
CA GLU A 556 0.78 -11.77 20.57
C GLU A 556 0.13 -13.15 20.43
N ALA A 557 -1.20 -13.21 20.39
CA ALA A 557 -1.93 -14.45 20.17
C ALA A 557 -1.60 -15.09 18.81
N TRP A 558 -1.59 -14.30 17.74
CA TRP A 558 -1.20 -14.74 16.40
C TRP A 558 0.24 -15.27 16.35
N ASN A 559 1.19 -14.55 16.96
CA ASN A 559 2.59 -14.92 16.99
C ASN A 559 2.82 -16.22 17.77
N ARG A 560 2.09 -16.38 18.88
CA ARG A 560 2.14 -17.60 19.69
C ARG A 560 1.67 -18.81 18.89
N CYS A 561 0.52 -18.71 18.21
CA CYS A 561 -0.04 -19.82 17.45
C CYS A 561 0.78 -20.16 16.20
N THR A 562 1.25 -19.17 15.44
CA THR A 562 2.13 -19.41 14.28
C THR A 562 3.47 -20.05 14.67
N LEU A 563 4.00 -19.74 15.85
CA LEU A 563 5.14 -20.46 16.41
C LEU A 563 4.80 -21.91 16.79
N LEU A 564 3.67 -22.13 17.46
CA LEU A 564 3.21 -23.47 17.85
C LEU A 564 2.94 -24.37 16.64
N GLU A 565 2.40 -23.82 15.55
CA GLU A 565 2.26 -24.50 14.25
C GLU A 565 3.61 -24.97 13.69
N THR A 566 4.63 -24.11 13.78
CA THR A 566 5.99 -24.50 13.34
C THR A 566 6.54 -25.62 14.22
N GLN A 567 6.35 -25.53 15.54
CA GLN A 567 6.75 -26.59 16.48
C GLN A 567 5.97 -27.89 16.26
N PHE A 568 4.73 -27.79 15.78
CA PHE A 568 3.92 -28.94 15.39
C PHE A 568 4.57 -29.66 14.19
N TRP A 569 5.03 -28.91 13.19
CA TRP A 569 5.82 -29.50 12.09
C TRP A 569 7.18 -30.04 12.53
N ASP A 570 7.88 -29.36 13.43
CA ASP A 570 9.15 -29.85 14.00
C ASP A 570 8.96 -31.20 14.70
N MET A 571 7.88 -31.33 15.47
CA MET A 571 7.52 -32.58 16.14
C MET A 571 7.27 -33.72 15.14
N ALA A 572 6.61 -33.43 14.02
CA ALA A 572 6.42 -34.42 12.96
C ALA A 572 7.76 -34.90 12.34
N MET A 573 8.77 -34.03 12.32
CA MET A 573 10.08 -34.33 11.74
C MET A 573 11.03 -35.02 12.73
N ASN A 574 10.90 -34.77 14.03
CA ASN A 574 11.80 -35.26 15.08
C ASN A 574 11.20 -36.44 15.84
N LEU A 575 11.22 -37.62 15.22
CA LEU A 575 10.66 -38.88 15.75
C LEU A 575 11.44 -39.50 16.93
N SER A 576 12.31 -38.73 17.59
CA SER A 576 13.20 -39.19 18.66
C SER A 576 12.51 -39.40 19.99
#